data_AF-A0AAU4AMI9-F1
#
_entry.id   AF-A0AAU4AMI9-F1
#
_cell.length_a   1.000
_cell.length_b   1.000
_cell.length_c   1.000
_cell.angle_alpha   90.00
_cell.angle_beta   90.00
_cell.angle_gamma   90.00
#
_symmetry.space_group_name_H-M   'P 1'
#
loop_
_entity.id
_entity.type
_entity.pdbx_description
1 polymer ?
#
loop_
_entity_poly.entity_id
_entity_poly.type
_entity_poly.pdbx_seq_one_letter_code
_entity_poly.pdbx_strand_id
1 'polypeptide(L)'
;MISGRLRRRLVAVLSAAASVLFIAVAAPQAASADTMRTLQVALSCSAGLPYGMSVDNGSGWYYPDGSSYASGGVKYFTVYIPASATSLAINTGFCENDPKTPYWEGYRYSITAGTSTISANGNCQDMYVYPGPYVRYCSLTSLTYS
;
A
#
# COMPACT_ATOMS: atom_id res chain seq x y z
N MET A 1 -23.29 -36.71 -57.74
CA MET A 1 -24.27 -35.92 -56.97
C MET A 1 -24.53 -36.60 -55.65
N ILE A 2 -23.80 -36.21 -54.61
CA ILE A 2 -23.91 -36.79 -53.26
C ILE A 2 -24.93 -35.94 -52.48
N SER A 3 -25.96 -36.61 -52.01
CA SER A 3 -27.23 -36.07 -51.53
C SER A 3 -27.09 -35.26 -50.23
N GLY A 4 -27.76 -34.11 -50.17
CA GLY A 4 -27.77 -33.17 -49.05
C GLY A 4 -28.38 -33.68 -47.73
N ARG A 5 -28.62 -34.99 -47.59
CA ARG A 5 -29.17 -35.63 -46.38
C ARG A 5 -28.10 -35.94 -45.32
N LEU A 6 -26.81 -35.98 -45.69
CA LEU A 6 -25.71 -36.22 -44.74
C LEU A 6 -25.30 -34.96 -43.96
N ARG A 7 -25.49 -33.75 -44.50
CA ARG A 7 -25.15 -32.50 -43.80
C ARG A 7 -26.07 -32.19 -42.61
N ARG A 8 -27.34 -32.61 -42.65
CA ARG A 8 -28.30 -32.31 -41.56
C ARG A 8 -28.11 -33.14 -40.30
N ARG A 9 -27.41 -34.27 -40.35
CA ARG A 9 -27.15 -35.10 -39.16
C ARG A 9 -25.87 -34.74 -38.40
N LEU A 10 -24.95 -33.98 -39.01
CA LEU A 10 -23.73 -33.54 -38.34
C LEU A 10 -23.90 -32.26 -37.51
N VAL A 11 -24.88 -31.42 -37.82
CA VAL A 11 -25.15 -30.21 -37.02
C VAL A 11 -25.90 -30.54 -35.73
N ALA A 12 -26.68 -31.63 -35.70
CA ALA A 12 -27.45 -32.03 -34.52
C ALA A 12 -26.61 -32.69 -33.40
N VAL A 13 -25.37 -33.09 -33.67
CA VAL A 13 -24.48 -33.70 -32.66
C VAL A 13 -23.61 -32.65 -31.95
N LEU A 14 -23.43 -31.46 -32.54
CA LEU A 14 -22.61 -30.39 -31.96
C LEU A 14 -23.36 -29.52 -30.92
N SER A 15 -24.66 -29.72 -30.72
CA SER A 15 -25.46 -28.95 -29.76
C SER A 15 -25.62 -29.61 -28.38
N ALA A 16 -25.07 -30.82 -28.16
CA ALA A 16 -25.23 -31.55 -26.90
C ALA A 16 -24.00 -31.52 -25.97
N ALA A 17 -22.91 -30.83 -26.36
CA ALA A 17 -21.66 -30.81 -25.59
C ALA A 17 -21.19 -29.38 -25.22
N ALA A 18 -22.11 -28.43 -25.09
CA ALA A 18 -21.81 -27.04 -24.69
C ALA A 18 -22.49 -26.62 -23.39
N SER A 19 -22.94 -27.57 -22.56
CA SER A 19 -23.70 -27.30 -21.34
C SER A 19 -23.07 -27.84 -20.05
N VAL A 20 -21.84 -28.37 -20.08
CA VAL A 20 -21.16 -28.90 -18.88
C VAL A 20 -19.87 -28.15 -18.52
N LEU A 21 -19.47 -27.13 -19.29
CA LEU A 21 -18.24 -26.34 -19.06
C LEU A 21 -18.49 -24.89 -18.62
N PHE A 22 -19.63 -24.62 -17.99
CA PHE A 22 -19.95 -23.31 -17.40
C PHE A 22 -20.44 -23.40 -15.94
N ILE A 23 -19.91 -24.33 -15.14
CA ILE A 23 -20.19 -24.38 -13.68
C ILE A 23 -18.91 -24.33 -12.83
N ALA A 24 -17.76 -23.99 -13.41
CA ALA A 24 -16.55 -23.78 -12.64
C ALA A 24 -15.73 -22.65 -13.27
N VAL A 25 -16.05 -21.40 -12.94
CA VAL A 25 -15.14 -20.32 -12.49
C VAL A 25 -16.03 -19.07 -12.29
N ALA A 26 -16.97 -19.15 -11.36
CA ALA A 26 -17.62 -17.97 -10.79
C ALA A 26 -17.91 -18.24 -9.32
N ALA A 27 -16.98 -18.92 -8.63
CA ALA A 27 -16.77 -18.47 -7.26
C ALA A 27 -16.25 -17.04 -7.44
N PRO A 28 -16.91 -15.98 -6.92
CA PRO A 28 -16.14 -14.82 -6.58
C PRO A 28 -15.02 -15.38 -5.72
N GLN A 29 -13.80 -15.38 -6.25
CA GLN A 29 -12.66 -15.31 -5.37
C GLN A 29 -13.02 -14.06 -4.59
N ALA A 30 -13.49 -14.24 -3.36
CA ALA A 30 -13.39 -13.18 -2.40
C ALA A 30 -11.89 -12.90 -2.43
N ALA A 31 -11.49 -11.93 -3.25
CA ALA A 31 -10.28 -11.19 -3.02
C ALA A 31 -10.48 -10.80 -1.58
N SER A 32 -9.81 -11.54 -0.69
CA SER A 32 -9.89 -11.31 0.73
C SER A 32 -9.39 -9.89 0.85
N ALA A 33 -10.33 -8.94 0.87
CA ALA A 33 -10.02 -7.54 0.92
C ALA A 33 -9.23 -7.43 2.21
N ASP A 34 -7.93 -7.19 2.06
CA ASP A 34 -7.03 -7.22 3.19
C ASP A 34 -7.61 -6.26 4.21
N THR A 35 -7.92 -6.79 5.38
CA THR A 35 -8.61 -5.97 6.38
C THR A 35 -7.68 -4.82 6.71
N MET A 36 -8.16 -3.59 6.67
CA MET A 36 -7.29 -2.46 6.95
C MET A 36 -7.19 -2.23 8.46
N ARG A 37 -6.03 -1.79 8.93
CA ARG A 37 -5.82 -1.32 10.30
C ARG A 37 -5.40 0.15 10.29
N THR A 38 -5.71 0.84 11.38
CA THR A 38 -5.33 2.24 11.55
C THR A 38 -3.86 2.36 11.94
N LEU A 39 -3.15 3.27 11.28
CA LEU A 39 -1.82 3.73 11.63
C LEU A 39 -1.90 5.23 11.95
N GLN A 40 -1.66 5.57 13.21
CA GLN A 40 -1.54 6.94 13.69
C GLN A 40 -0.07 7.29 13.84
N VAL A 41 0.41 8.29 13.10
CA VAL A 41 1.82 8.70 13.14
C VAL A 41 1.93 10.19 13.40
N ALA A 42 2.70 10.56 14.43
CA ALA A 42 3.13 11.93 14.65
C ALA A 42 4.55 12.11 14.10
N LEU A 43 4.72 12.91 13.05
CA LEU A 43 6.01 13.19 12.44
C LEU A 43 6.41 14.64 12.64
N SER A 44 7.66 14.86 13.04
CA SER A 44 8.34 16.15 12.95
C SER A 44 9.34 16.14 11.80
N CYS A 45 9.71 17.33 11.34
CA CYS A 45 10.89 17.52 10.50
C CYS A 45 11.92 18.38 11.23
N SER A 46 13.20 18.20 10.92
CA SER A 46 14.28 19.08 11.42
C SER A 46 14.09 20.55 11.00
N ALA A 47 13.47 20.76 9.84
CA ALA A 47 13.08 22.06 9.31
C ALA A 47 11.66 21.93 8.73
N GLY A 48 10.78 22.89 9.06
CA GLY A 48 9.39 22.97 8.63
C GLY A 48 8.47 21.83 9.08
N LEU A 49 7.41 21.61 8.29
CA LEU A 49 6.39 20.59 8.55
C LEU A 49 6.47 19.47 7.50
N PRO A 50 6.27 18.20 7.91
CA PRO A 50 6.12 17.11 6.96
C PRO A 50 4.93 17.34 6.02
N TYR A 51 5.04 16.90 4.77
CA TYR A 51 3.89 16.85 3.87
C TYR A 51 3.85 15.56 3.07
N GLY A 52 2.64 15.03 2.92
CA GLY A 52 2.42 13.71 2.37
C GLY A 52 3.05 12.63 3.25
N MET A 53 2.50 11.44 3.17
CA MET A 53 3.11 10.27 3.77
C MET A 53 2.96 9.13 2.80
N SER A 54 4.06 8.49 2.45
CA SER A 54 4.06 7.19 1.79
C SER A 54 4.54 6.13 2.77
N VAL A 55 4.02 4.93 2.56
CA VAL A 55 4.30 3.76 3.38
C VAL A 55 4.75 2.63 2.47
N ASP A 56 5.70 1.84 2.96
CA ASP A 56 6.09 0.57 2.37
C ASP A 56 5.90 -0.53 3.41
N ASN A 57 5.02 -1.47 3.10
CA ASN A 57 4.67 -2.61 3.94
C ASN A 57 5.30 -3.95 3.50
N GLY A 58 6.24 -3.91 2.55
CA GLY A 58 6.87 -5.07 1.91
C GLY A 58 6.52 -5.21 0.43
N SER A 59 5.49 -4.50 -0.04
CA SER A 59 5.01 -4.54 -1.44
C SER A 59 5.40 -3.30 -2.26
N GLY A 60 6.27 -2.44 -1.72
CA GLY A 60 6.67 -1.17 -2.33
C GLY A 60 5.92 0.03 -1.75
N TRP A 61 6.33 1.22 -2.21
CA TRP A 61 5.82 2.49 -1.71
C TRP A 61 4.43 2.82 -2.27
N TYR A 62 3.51 3.18 -1.39
CA TYR A 62 2.19 3.69 -1.76
C TYR A 62 1.77 4.83 -0.83
N TYR A 63 0.77 5.60 -1.24
CA TYR A 63 0.18 6.67 -0.42
C TYR A 63 -1.11 6.12 0.21
N PRO A 64 -1.11 5.76 1.50
CA PRO A 64 -2.30 5.23 2.14
C PRO A 64 -3.37 6.32 2.28
N ASP A 65 -4.64 5.92 2.14
CA ASP A 65 -5.77 6.80 2.41
C ASP A 65 -5.82 7.19 3.89
N GLY A 66 -6.28 8.41 4.16
CA GLY A 66 -6.38 8.91 5.53
C GLY A 66 -6.55 10.42 5.62
N SER A 67 -6.30 10.94 6.82
CA SER A 67 -6.33 12.36 7.13
C SER A 67 -5.03 12.80 7.79
N SER A 68 -4.78 14.11 7.77
CA SER A 68 -3.68 14.69 8.54
C SER A 68 -4.01 16.08 9.03
N TYR A 69 -3.41 16.48 10.16
CA TYR A 69 -3.46 17.83 10.68
C TYR A 69 -2.10 18.21 11.30
N ALA A 70 -1.83 19.51 11.41
CA ALA A 70 -0.60 20.01 12.00
C ALA A 70 -0.88 20.69 13.35
N SER A 71 0.01 20.49 14.32
CA SER A 71 -0.01 21.20 15.60
C SER A 71 1.41 21.25 16.17
N GLY A 72 1.86 22.45 16.56
CA GLY A 72 3.11 22.63 17.31
C GLY A 72 4.37 22.09 16.62
N GLY A 73 4.52 22.26 15.29
CA GLY A 73 5.69 21.76 14.55
C GLY A 73 5.66 20.27 14.22
N VAL A 74 4.59 19.59 14.59
CA VAL A 74 4.35 18.16 14.33
C VAL A 74 3.18 18.03 13.38
N LYS A 75 3.27 17.08 12.45
CA LYS A 75 2.14 16.65 11.63
C LYS A 75 1.68 15.27 12.06
N TYR A 76 0.39 15.18 12.32
CA TYR A 76 -0.28 13.97 12.74
C TYR A 76 -0.99 13.39 11.52
N PHE A 77 -0.72 12.13 11.23
CA PHE A 77 -1.32 11.37 10.15
C PHE A 77 -2.16 10.25 10.76
N THR A 78 -3.39 10.09 10.29
CA THR A 78 -4.23 8.93 10.58
C THR A 78 -4.53 8.27 9.25
N VAL A 79 -3.87 7.15 8.98
CA VAL A 79 -3.96 6.45 7.70
C VAL A 79 -4.31 4.99 7.89
N TYR A 80 -4.60 4.31 6.79
CA TYR A 80 -4.95 2.90 6.78
C TYR A 80 -3.90 2.07 6.05
N ILE A 81 -3.44 1.00 6.70
CA ILE A 81 -2.51 0.01 6.11
C ILE A 81 -3.13 -1.39 6.20
N PRO A 82 -2.71 -2.35 5.36
CA PRO A 82 -3.19 -3.73 5.45
C PRO A 82 -2.89 -4.36 6.82
N ALA A 83 -3.84 -5.09 7.40
CA ALA A 83 -3.70 -5.80 8.66
C ALA A 83 -2.71 -6.97 8.55
N SER A 84 -2.52 -7.52 7.34
CA SER A 84 -1.51 -8.52 7.04
C SER A 84 -0.07 -7.97 7.05
N ALA A 85 0.12 -6.65 7.06
CA ALA A 85 1.44 -6.04 7.02
C ALA A 85 2.29 -6.48 8.23
N THR A 86 3.48 -6.99 7.94
CA THR A 86 4.48 -7.41 8.95
C THR A 86 5.72 -6.52 8.97
N SER A 87 5.77 -5.55 8.05
CA SER A 87 6.83 -4.57 7.92
C SER A 87 6.21 -3.19 7.77
N LEU A 88 6.92 -2.17 8.24
CA LEU A 88 6.57 -0.77 8.07
C LEU A 88 7.81 0.06 7.78
N ALA A 89 7.85 0.72 6.64
CA ALA A 89 8.76 1.82 6.36
C ALA A 89 7.92 3.04 6.01
N ILE A 90 8.34 4.21 6.48
CA ILE A 90 7.63 5.47 6.26
C ILE A 90 8.53 6.46 5.52
N ASN A 91 7.90 7.30 4.72
CA ASN A 91 8.55 8.43 4.08
C ASN A 91 7.57 9.61 4.01
N THR A 92 8.11 10.81 3.98
CA THR A 92 7.34 12.03 3.74
C THR A 92 7.69 12.56 2.36
N GLY A 93 6.72 13.18 1.69
CA GLY A 93 6.95 13.79 0.38
C GLY A 93 7.94 14.96 0.47
N PHE A 94 7.86 15.76 1.54
CA PHE A 94 8.82 16.83 1.83
C PHE A 94 8.86 17.22 3.32
N CYS A 95 10.01 17.77 3.73
CA CYS A 95 10.25 18.49 4.98
C CYS A 95 10.65 19.94 4.63
N GLU A 96 9.70 20.88 4.77
CA GLU A 96 9.80 22.31 4.37
C GLU A 96 9.98 22.64 2.86
N ASN A 97 9.75 23.93 2.56
CA ASN A 97 9.56 24.76 1.35
C ASN A 97 10.22 24.41 0.01
N ASP A 98 11.00 23.34 -0.13
CA ASP A 98 11.57 22.97 -1.41
C ASP A 98 11.31 21.48 -1.69
N PRO A 99 10.45 21.14 -2.66
CA PRO A 99 10.19 19.75 -3.02
C PRO A 99 11.44 19.16 -3.66
N LYS A 100 12.37 18.69 -2.83
CA LYS A 100 13.43 17.81 -3.26
C LYS A 100 12.84 16.43 -3.48
N THR A 101 13.38 15.67 -4.44
CA THR A 101 13.10 14.24 -4.62
C THR A 101 14.27 13.43 -4.03
N PRO A 102 14.50 13.47 -2.71
CA PRO A 102 15.62 12.77 -2.12
C PRO A 102 15.44 11.26 -2.21
N TYR A 103 16.55 10.54 -2.24
CA TYR A 103 16.52 9.10 -2.09
C TYR A 103 16.12 8.73 -0.66
N TRP A 104 15.27 7.73 -0.51
CA TRP A 104 14.89 7.24 0.82
C TRP A 104 16.01 6.40 1.41
N GLU A 105 16.43 6.75 2.62
CA GLU A 105 17.39 5.96 3.40
C GLU A 105 16.90 5.73 4.84
N GLY A 106 15.58 5.72 5.03
CA GLY A 106 14.96 5.50 6.34
C GLY A 106 15.08 4.08 6.86
N TYR A 107 14.39 3.84 7.96
CA TYR A 107 14.37 2.54 8.64
C TYR A 107 13.11 1.75 8.29
N ARG A 108 13.24 0.42 8.32
CA ARG A 108 12.13 -0.53 8.23
C ARG A 108 11.93 -1.20 9.58
N TYR A 109 10.70 -1.22 10.05
CA TYR A 109 10.29 -1.74 11.35
C TYR A 109 9.47 -3.01 11.16
N SER A 110 9.77 -4.06 11.92
CA SER A 110 8.89 -5.23 12.00
C SER A 110 7.65 -4.87 12.83
N ILE A 111 6.47 -5.17 12.29
CA ILE A 111 5.19 -4.97 12.98
C ILE A 111 4.43 -6.30 13.05
N THR A 112 3.60 -6.46 14.08
CA THR A 112 2.78 -7.67 14.22
C THR A 112 1.52 -7.51 13.38
N ALA A 113 1.21 -8.49 12.53
CA ALA A 113 -0.05 -8.52 11.79
C ALA A 113 -1.26 -8.51 12.74
N GLY A 114 -2.34 -7.83 12.35
CA GLY A 114 -3.55 -7.70 13.17
C GLY A 114 -4.31 -6.41 12.92
N THR A 115 -5.43 -6.23 13.62
CA THR A 115 -6.37 -5.11 13.42
C THR A 115 -6.21 -3.99 14.45
N SER A 116 -5.36 -4.16 15.47
CA SER A 116 -5.07 -3.12 16.46
C SER A 116 -4.58 -1.84 15.80
N THR A 117 -4.88 -0.69 16.40
CA THR A 117 -4.30 0.57 15.93
C THR A 117 -2.81 0.59 16.25
N ILE A 118 -1.98 0.98 15.28
CA ILE A 118 -0.57 1.27 15.52
C ILE A 118 -0.45 2.77 15.78
N SER A 119 0.18 3.14 16.88
CA SER A 119 0.54 4.53 17.16
C SER A 119 2.06 4.68 17.17
N ALA A 120 2.57 5.68 16.46
CA ALA A 120 4.00 5.90 16.31
C ALA A 120 4.36 7.38 16.33
N ASN A 121 5.53 7.68 16.86
CA ASN A 121 6.13 9.00 16.78
C ASN A 121 7.43 8.90 16.00
N GLY A 122 7.77 9.92 15.23
CA GLY A 122 8.98 9.90 14.42
C GLY A 122 9.47 11.27 14.01
N ASN A 123 10.68 11.28 13.45
CA ASN A 123 11.31 12.46 12.90
C ASN A 123 11.87 12.15 11.51
N CYS A 124 11.69 13.11 10.61
CA CYS A 124 12.25 13.08 9.27
C CYS A 124 13.26 14.22 9.08
N GLN A 125 14.31 13.97 8.31
CA GLN A 125 15.30 14.98 7.97
C GLN A 125 15.84 14.76 6.56
N ASP A 126 16.14 15.87 5.89
CA ASP A 126 16.88 15.88 4.63
C ASP A 126 18.35 16.13 4.90
N MET A 127 19.18 15.20 4.47
CA MET A 127 20.64 15.28 4.64
C MET A 127 21.31 15.35 3.29
N TYR A 128 22.34 16.20 3.18
CA TYR A 128 23.22 16.21 2.02
C TYR A 128 24.38 15.24 2.27
N VAL A 129 24.56 14.27 1.38
CA VAL A 129 25.69 13.33 1.42
C VAL A 129 26.76 13.83 0.44
N TYR A 130 28.00 14.03 0.90
CA TYR A 130 29.10 14.47 0.02
C TYR A 130 30.15 13.36 -0.20
N PRO A 131 30.54 13.08 -1.47
CA PRO A 131 29.88 13.51 -2.70
C PRO A 131 28.57 12.73 -2.93
N GLY A 132 27.47 13.39 -3.30
CA GLY A 132 26.20 12.68 -3.47
C GLY A 132 24.93 13.53 -3.52
N PRO A 133 23.76 12.87 -3.62
CA PRO A 133 22.45 13.50 -3.63
C PRO A 133 21.96 13.87 -2.21
N TYR A 134 20.81 14.55 -2.14
CA TYR A 134 20.05 14.63 -0.91
C TYR A 134 19.35 13.30 -0.63
N VAL A 135 19.35 12.90 0.64
CA VAL A 135 18.68 11.69 1.14
C VAL A 135 17.70 12.09 2.25
N ARG A 136 16.57 11.37 2.32
CA ARG A 136 15.59 11.55 3.38
C ARG A 136 15.65 10.39 4.35
N TYR A 137 15.94 10.74 5.59
CA TYR A 137 15.93 9.82 6.72
C TYR A 137 14.68 10.07 7.54
N CYS A 138 13.74 9.12 7.52
CA CYS A 138 12.63 9.07 8.45
C CYS A 138 12.85 7.93 9.44
N SER A 139 12.71 8.23 10.72
CA SER A 139 12.83 7.28 11.82
C SER A 139 11.64 7.39 12.77
N LEU A 140 11.14 6.24 13.23
CA LEU A 140 10.14 6.12 14.27
C LEU A 140 10.87 5.83 15.58
N THR A 141 10.55 6.59 16.61
CA THR A 141 11.14 6.45 17.96
C THR A 141 10.36 5.47 18.83
N SER A 142 9.08 5.26 18.55
CA SER A 142 8.24 4.30 19.25
C SER A 142 7.14 3.75 18.35
N LEU A 143 6.72 2.51 18.64
CA LEU A 143 5.58 1.83 18.04
C LEU A 143 4.77 1.18 19.16
N THR A 144 3.50 1.56 19.30
CA THR A 144 2.57 1.00 20.29
C THR A 144 1.31 0.47 19.62
N TYR A 145 0.60 -0.42 20.32
CA TYR A 145 -0.59 -1.11 19.82
C TYR A 145 -1.75 -0.92 20.80
N SER A 146 -2.94 -0.59 20.29
CA SER A 146 -4.18 -0.45 21.06
C SER A 146 -5.38 -1.09 20.37
#